data_AF-X1ILC3-F1
#
_entry.id   AF-X1ILC3-F1
#
_cell.length_a   1.000
_cell.length_b   1.000
_cell.length_c   1.000
_cell.angle_alpha   90.00
_cell.angle_beta   90.00
_cell.angle_gamma   90.00
#
_symmetry.space_group_name_H-M   'P 1'
#
loop_
_entity.id
_entity.type
_entity.pdbx_description
1 polymer ?
#
loop_
_entity_poly.entity_id
_entity_poly.type
_entity_poly.pdbx_seq_one_letter_code
_entity_poly.pdbx_strand_id
1 'polypeptide(L)'
;MNILLVDLKAQYQNIKPEVDLAISRVLSKGFYVMGKEVEAFEEEWAEYCKAKYCVGVSSGTDALYLALSAVCTNAQVITTPFTFFATTQAIIHSGNYPAFIDVDETGNLPSLDFKSRVAIPVHLYGRPGSWQGEKVIEDSAHAHGLPLSGLAACFSFYPTKNLGGFGQSGAVVTNDEMLAYKIR
;
A
#
# COMPACT_ATOMS: atom_id res chain seq x y z
N MET A 1 -10.02 -31.50 14.89
CA MET A 1 -10.01 -30.03 15.04
C MET A 1 -9.34 -29.47 13.79
N ASN A 2 -10.04 -28.63 13.02
CA ASN A 2 -9.47 -27.99 11.84
C ASN A 2 -9.20 -26.52 12.21
N ILE A 3 -7.94 -26.09 12.17
CA ILE A 3 -7.54 -24.71 12.49
C ILE A 3 -7.22 -24.02 11.16
N LEU A 4 -8.04 -23.04 10.79
CA LEU A 4 -7.82 -22.23 9.59
C LEU A 4 -6.68 -21.24 9.84
N LEU A 5 -5.80 -21.06 8.84
CA LEU A 5 -4.72 -20.07 8.92
C LEU A 5 -5.26 -18.64 9.03
N VAL A 6 -6.34 -18.34 8.30
CA VAL A 6 -7.09 -17.07 8.36
C VAL A 6 -8.58 -17.39 8.15
N ASP A 7 -9.45 -17.00 9.09
CA ASP A 7 -10.90 -17.22 9.02
C ASP A 7 -11.65 -15.94 8.62
N LEU A 8 -11.69 -15.67 7.30
CA LEU A 8 -12.40 -14.52 6.75
C LEU A 8 -13.93 -14.63 6.87
N LYS A 9 -14.45 -15.86 7.03
CA LYS A 9 -15.89 -16.06 7.27
C LYS A 9 -16.26 -15.54 8.64
N ALA A 10 -15.49 -15.88 9.68
CA ALA A 10 -15.71 -15.39 11.03
C ALA A 10 -15.62 -13.85 11.10
N GLN A 11 -14.64 -13.26 10.40
CA GLN A 11 -14.51 -11.80 10.33
C GLN A 11 -15.76 -11.15 9.73
N TYR A 12 -16.24 -11.60 8.57
CA TYR A 12 -17.47 -11.07 7.97
C TYR A 12 -18.69 -11.25 8.89
N GLN A 13 -18.85 -12.41 9.55
CA GLN A 13 -19.99 -12.62 10.46
C GLN A 13 -20.03 -11.60 11.61
N ASN A 14 -18.87 -11.14 12.10
CA ASN A 14 -18.80 -10.16 13.19
C ASN A 14 -19.23 -8.75 12.77
N ILE A 15 -19.08 -8.38 11.49
CA ILE A 15 -19.41 -7.04 10.95
C ILE A 15 -20.52 -7.08 9.89
N LYS A 16 -21.22 -8.22 9.78
CA LYS A 16 -22.19 -8.50 8.70
C LYS A 16 -23.26 -7.42 8.53
N PRO A 17 -23.92 -6.91 9.59
CA PRO A 17 -24.97 -5.90 9.43
C PRO A 17 -24.46 -4.61 8.78
N GLU A 18 -23.26 -4.16 9.15
CA GLU A 18 -22.64 -2.93 8.63
C GLU A 18 -22.23 -3.10 7.17
N VAL A 19 -21.61 -4.24 6.85
CA VAL A 19 -21.15 -4.56 5.50
C VAL A 19 -22.31 -4.76 4.53
N ASP A 20 -23.34 -5.51 4.92
CA ASP A 20 -24.53 -5.73 4.09
C ASP A 20 -25.24 -4.41 3.78
N LEU A 21 -25.32 -3.51 4.77
CA LEU A 21 -25.90 -2.18 4.58
C LEU A 21 -25.06 -1.33 3.61
N ALA A 22 -23.73 -1.37 3.73
CA ALA A 22 -22.83 -0.65 2.82
C ALA A 22 -22.95 -1.17 1.37
N ILE A 23 -22.95 -2.50 1.18
CA ILE A 23 -23.14 -3.13 -0.13
C ILE A 23 -24.52 -2.75 -0.71
N SER A 24 -25.58 -2.87 0.09
CA SER A 24 -26.94 -2.51 -0.34
C SER A 24 -27.05 -1.03 -0.75
N ARG A 25 -26.38 -0.13 -0.03
CA ARG A 25 -26.33 1.31 -0.35
C ARG A 25 -25.65 1.56 -1.70
N VAL A 26 -24.56 0.87 -2.03
CA VAL A 26 -23.91 0.98 -3.35
C VAL A 26 -24.80 0.43 -4.45
N LEU A 27 -25.38 -0.77 -4.25
CA LEU A 27 -26.25 -1.43 -5.22
C LEU A 27 -27.51 -0.62 -5.54
N SER A 28 -28.16 -0.07 -4.51
CA SER A 28 -29.37 0.73 -4.68
C SER A 28 -29.13 2.07 -5.38
N LYS A 29 -27.94 2.66 -5.23
CA LYS A 29 -27.56 3.91 -5.93
C LYS A 29 -27.16 3.69 -7.38
N GLY A 30 -26.64 2.51 -7.73
CA GLY A 30 -26.20 2.20 -9.08
C GLY A 30 -24.90 2.89 -9.53
N PHE A 31 -24.13 3.47 -8.59
CA PHE A 31 -22.89 4.19 -8.89
C PHE A 31 -21.68 3.40 -8.33
N TYR A 32 -21.10 2.56 -9.19
CA TYR A 32 -20.17 1.50 -8.80
C TYR A 32 -18.69 1.86 -8.91
N VAL A 33 -18.35 2.90 -9.68
CA VAL A 33 -16.97 3.27 -10.03
C VAL A 33 -16.77 4.73 -9.70
N MET A 34 -15.65 5.05 -9.02
CA MET A 34 -15.34 6.40 -8.53
C MET A 34 -16.49 7.01 -7.72
N GLY A 35 -17.06 6.19 -6.83
CA GLY A 35 -18.23 6.50 -6.02
C GLY A 35 -17.95 7.33 -4.77
N LYS A 36 -19.02 7.82 -4.13
CA LYS A 36 -18.93 8.51 -2.83
C LYS A 36 -18.30 7.65 -1.73
N GLU A 37 -18.44 6.34 -1.79
CA GLU A 37 -17.78 5.44 -0.84
C GLU A 37 -16.26 5.37 -1.09
N VAL A 38 -15.79 5.59 -2.33
CA VAL A 38 -14.36 5.68 -2.66
C VAL A 38 -13.80 7.01 -2.16
N GLU A 39 -14.50 8.13 -2.43
CA GLU A 39 -14.11 9.46 -1.91
C GLU A 39 -14.01 9.45 -0.38
N ALA A 40 -15.03 8.94 0.31
CA ALA A 40 -15.03 8.86 1.78
C ALA A 40 -13.89 7.97 2.30
N PHE A 41 -13.64 6.82 1.68
CA PHE A 41 -12.52 5.96 2.03
C PHE A 41 -11.16 6.67 1.85
N GLU A 42 -10.96 7.41 0.76
CA GLU A 42 -9.73 8.16 0.54
C GLU A 42 -9.49 9.20 1.64
N GLU A 43 -10.53 9.95 2.03
CA GLU A 43 -10.46 10.93 3.12
C GLU A 43 -10.13 10.28 4.47
N GLU A 44 -10.87 9.23 4.85
CA GLU A 44 -10.70 8.52 6.11
C GLU A 44 -9.33 7.81 6.20
N TRP A 45 -8.87 7.21 5.09
CA TRP A 45 -7.59 6.52 5.04
C TRP A 45 -6.41 7.48 5.08
N ALA A 46 -6.51 8.64 4.43
CA ALA A 46 -5.50 9.69 4.53
C ALA A 46 -5.36 10.15 6.00
N GLU A 47 -6.48 10.41 6.68
CA GLU A 47 -6.49 10.79 8.10
C GLU A 47 -5.86 9.71 8.98
N TYR A 48 -6.26 8.45 8.79
CA TYR A 48 -5.74 7.31 9.55
C TYR A 48 -4.22 7.15 9.41
N CYS A 49 -3.69 7.33 8.20
CA CYS A 49 -2.26 7.28 7.90
C CYS A 49 -1.51 8.57 8.24
N LYS A 50 -2.16 9.60 8.78
CA LYS A 50 -1.59 10.94 9.04
C LYS A 50 -0.97 11.57 7.78
N ALA A 51 -1.63 11.36 6.64
CA ALA A 51 -1.27 11.91 5.34
C ALA A 51 -2.31 12.94 4.87
N LYS A 52 -1.96 13.79 3.90
CA LYS A 52 -2.87 14.77 3.31
C LYS A 52 -3.75 14.18 2.20
N TYR A 53 -3.22 13.21 1.46
CA TYR A 53 -3.87 12.65 0.28
C TYR A 53 -3.83 11.13 0.31
N CYS A 54 -4.92 10.52 -0.14
CA CYS A 54 -5.03 9.11 -0.49
C CYS A 54 -5.57 9.02 -1.91
N VAL A 55 -5.08 8.04 -2.67
CA VAL A 55 -5.60 7.67 -4.00
C VAL A 55 -5.86 6.18 -4.01
N GLY A 56 -7.13 5.80 -4.13
CA GLY A 56 -7.58 4.42 -4.25
C GLY A 56 -7.23 3.84 -5.62
N VAL A 57 -6.68 2.63 -5.63
CA VAL A 57 -6.23 1.93 -6.85
C VAL A 57 -6.62 0.45 -6.81
N SER A 58 -6.35 -0.28 -7.90
CA SER A 58 -6.88 -1.63 -8.07
C SER A 58 -6.16 -2.70 -7.23
N SER A 59 -4.91 -2.45 -6.80
CA SER A 59 -4.12 -3.39 -6.00
C SER A 59 -2.94 -2.70 -5.30
N GLY A 60 -2.29 -3.39 -4.36
CA GLY A 60 -1.03 -2.90 -3.77
C GLY A 60 0.13 -2.88 -4.78
N THR A 61 0.11 -3.75 -5.79
CA THR A 61 1.09 -3.72 -6.89
C THR A 61 0.90 -2.48 -7.75
N ASP A 62 -0.35 -2.13 -8.07
CA ASP A 62 -0.69 -0.91 -8.81
C ASP A 62 -0.29 0.34 -8.03
N ALA A 63 -0.50 0.32 -6.71
CA ALA A 63 -0.08 1.41 -5.82
C ALA A 63 1.44 1.68 -5.96
N LEU A 64 2.26 0.63 -5.85
CA LEU A 64 3.71 0.74 -6.03
C LEU A 64 4.09 1.18 -7.44
N TYR A 65 3.48 0.58 -8.46
CA TYR A 65 3.77 0.90 -9.86
C TYR A 65 3.46 2.36 -10.20
N LEU A 66 2.29 2.87 -9.79
CA LEU A 66 1.88 4.25 -10.05
C LEU A 66 2.74 5.25 -9.25
N ALA A 67 3.01 4.97 -7.98
CA ALA A 67 3.89 5.79 -7.17
C ALA A 67 5.30 5.89 -7.78
N LEU A 68 5.88 4.77 -8.21
CA LEU A 68 7.19 4.75 -8.87
C LEU A 68 7.19 5.54 -10.18
N SER A 69 6.19 5.30 -11.04
CA SER A 69 6.06 5.96 -12.34
C SER A 69 5.93 7.47 -12.20
N ALA A 70 5.31 7.95 -11.12
CA ALA A 70 5.18 9.38 -10.84
C ALA A 70 6.44 10.01 -10.25
N VAL A 71 7.29 9.22 -9.58
CA VAL A 71 8.50 9.67 -8.86
C VAL A 71 9.77 9.58 -9.70
N CYS A 72 9.95 8.53 -10.51
CA CYS A 72 11.19 8.29 -11.24
C CYS A 72 11.01 7.44 -12.50
N THR A 73 11.99 7.54 -13.40
CA THR A 73 12.06 6.73 -14.63
C THR A 73 13.53 6.39 -14.91
N ASN A 74 13.79 5.19 -15.44
CA ASN A 74 15.14 4.68 -15.73
C ASN A 74 16.10 4.77 -14.53
N ALA A 75 15.58 4.67 -13.30
CA ALA A 75 16.37 4.80 -12.07
C ALA A 75 16.71 3.44 -11.45
N GLN A 76 17.80 3.39 -10.68
CA GLN A 76 18.04 2.30 -9.73
C GLN A 76 17.21 2.54 -8.47
N VAL A 77 16.33 1.60 -8.14
CA VAL A 77 15.45 1.66 -6.97
C VAL A 77 15.94 0.64 -5.95
N ILE A 78 16.32 1.12 -4.77
CA ILE A 78 16.80 0.28 -3.69
C ILE A 78 15.63 -0.52 -3.11
N THR A 79 15.78 -1.83 -3.00
CA THR A 79 14.83 -2.69 -2.26
C THR A 79 15.55 -3.96 -1.79
N THR A 80 14.81 -4.94 -1.30
CA THR A 80 15.35 -6.24 -0.87
C THR A 80 14.81 -7.39 -1.74
N PRO A 81 15.60 -8.46 -1.99
CA PRO A 81 15.06 -9.68 -2.59
C PRO A 81 14.20 -10.48 -1.59
N PHE A 82 14.30 -10.19 -0.28
CA PHE A 82 13.50 -10.81 0.77
C PHE A 82 12.17 -10.07 0.96
N THR A 83 11.35 -10.05 -0.09
CA THR A 83 10.01 -9.46 -0.10
C THR A 83 9.09 -10.27 -1.03
N PHE A 84 7.80 -9.95 -1.05
CA PHE A 84 6.90 -10.49 -2.04
C PHE A 84 7.22 -9.95 -3.45
N PHE A 85 7.10 -10.79 -4.47
CA PHE A 85 7.57 -10.46 -5.83
C PHE A 85 6.97 -9.18 -6.43
N ALA A 86 5.79 -8.75 -5.95
CA ALA A 86 5.11 -7.53 -6.38
C ALA A 86 5.99 -6.28 -6.26
N THR A 87 6.82 -6.18 -5.21
CA THR A 87 7.71 -5.03 -5.00
C THR A 87 8.69 -4.88 -6.17
N THR A 88 9.41 -5.97 -6.49
CA THR A 88 10.34 -6.02 -7.64
C THR A 88 9.60 -5.88 -8.98
N GLN A 89 8.42 -6.49 -9.09
CA GLN A 89 7.60 -6.41 -10.29
C GLN A 89 7.22 -4.96 -10.61
N ALA A 90 6.79 -4.17 -9.62
CA ALA A 90 6.42 -2.77 -9.79
C ALA A 90 7.61 -1.90 -10.23
N ILE A 91 8.81 -2.17 -9.68
CA ILE A 91 10.05 -1.50 -10.11
C ILE A 91 10.32 -1.75 -11.59
N ILE A 92 10.28 -3.01 -12.03
CA ILE A 92 10.58 -3.35 -13.43
C ILE A 92 9.51 -2.79 -14.37
N HIS A 93 8.22 -2.94 -14.05
CA HIS A 93 7.14 -2.49 -14.93
C HIS A 93 7.07 -0.96 -15.07
N SER A 94 7.50 -0.20 -14.07
CA SER A 94 7.61 1.26 -14.14
C SER A 94 8.83 1.75 -14.95
N GLY A 95 9.59 0.84 -15.59
CA GLY A 95 10.79 1.19 -16.37
C GLY A 95 12.00 1.51 -15.50
N ASN A 96 12.03 1.03 -14.26
CA ASN A 96 13.14 1.20 -13.32
C ASN A 96 13.88 -0.14 -13.08
N TYR A 97 15.00 -0.09 -12.38
CA TYR A 97 15.88 -1.24 -12.15
C TYR A 97 16.03 -1.51 -10.66
N PRO A 98 15.78 -2.75 -10.17
CA PRO A 98 15.97 -3.06 -8.75
C PRO A 98 17.45 -3.09 -8.39
N ALA A 99 17.80 -2.41 -7.30
CA ALA A 99 19.10 -2.48 -6.64
C ALA A 99 18.91 -3.17 -5.28
N PHE A 100 19.31 -4.43 -5.19
CA PHE A 100 19.04 -5.26 -4.03
C PHE A 100 20.03 -5.04 -2.89
N ILE A 101 19.50 -4.89 -1.69
CA ILE A 101 20.22 -4.90 -0.42
C ILE A 101 19.60 -6.00 0.45
N ASP A 102 20.44 -6.74 1.16
CA ASP A 102 19.98 -7.79 2.06
C ASP A 102 19.30 -7.20 3.31
N VAL A 103 18.54 -8.03 4.02
CA VAL A 103 17.77 -7.62 5.20
C VAL A 103 18.58 -7.72 6.49
N ASP A 104 18.12 -6.98 7.51
CA ASP A 104 18.55 -7.20 8.88
C ASP A 104 17.83 -8.41 9.53
N GLU A 105 18.11 -8.65 10.81
CA GLU A 105 17.49 -9.72 11.60
C GLU A 105 15.96 -9.64 11.71
N THR A 106 15.37 -8.47 11.44
CA THR A 106 13.92 -8.28 11.46
C THR A 106 13.25 -8.76 10.17
N GLY A 107 14.04 -8.98 9.11
CA GLY A 107 13.58 -9.27 7.75
C GLY A 107 13.26 -8.01 6.94
N ASN A 108 13.67 -6.83 7.40
CA ASN A 108 13.46 -5.55 6.72
C ASN A 108 14.78 -4.97 6.21
N LEU A 109 14.70 -3.99 5.31
CA LEU A 109 15.89 -3.25 4.88
C LEU A 109 16.52 -2.50 6.06
N PRO A 110 17.84 -2.67 6.30
CA PRO A 110 18.55 -1.91 7.32
C PRO A 110 18.66 -0.44 6.93
N SER A 111 18.63 0.45 7.91
CA SER A 111 18.88 1.88 7.66
C SER A 111 20.33 2.10 7.23
N LEU A 112 20.53 2.55 5.99
CA LEU A 112 21.83 2.83 5.40
C LEU A 112 21.80 4.22 4.75
N ASP A 113 22.91 4.97 4.85
CA ASP A 113 22.98 6.32 4.28
C ASP A 113 23.16 6.29 2.76
N PHE A 114 22.04 6.35 2.04
CA PHE A 114 22.00 6.50 0.59
C PHE A 114 21.23 7.77 0.20
N LYS A 115 21.84 8.93 0.51
CA LYS A 115 21.26 10.23 0.15
C LYS A 115 20.80 10.26 -1.32
N SER A 116 19.61 10.81 -1.52
CA SER A 116 19.04 11.14 -2.84
C SER A 116 18.66 9.96 -3.75
N ARG A 117 18.77 8.71 -3.32
CA ARG A 117 18.30 7.53 -4.07
C ARG A 117 16.83 7.21 -3.74
N VAL A 118 16.11 6.67 -4.73
CA VAL A 118 14.74 6.16 -4.54
C VAL A 118 14.84 4.77 -3.89
N ALA A 119 14.03 4.54 -2.86
CA ALA A 119 14.01 3.27 -2.15
C ALA A 119 12.57 2.81 -1.87
N ILE A 120 12.39 1.49 -1.89
CA ILE A 120 11.16 0.82 -1.46
C ILE A 120 11.51 -0.12 -0.29
N PRO A 121 11.55 0.41 0.94
CA PRO A 121 11.53 -0.43 2.13
C PRO A 121 10.16 -1.10 2.27
N VAL A 122 10.19 -2.36 2.67
CA VAL A 122 9.00 -3.15 2.92
C VAL A 122 8.83 -3.26 4.42
N HIS A 123 7.62 -3.06 4.93
CA HIS A 123 7.29 -3.29 6.33
C HIS A 123 6.83 -4.74 6.51
N LEU A 124 7.78 -5.66 6.39
CA LEU A 124 7.50 -7.08 6.25
C LEU A 124 6.85 -7.64 7.51
N TYR A 125 5.82 -8.47 7.33
CA TYR A 125 5.05 -9.09 8.41
C TYR A 125 4.41 -8.09 9.41
N GLY A 126 4.18 -6.85 8.99
CA GLY A 126 3.64 -5.79 9.84
C GLY A 126 4.66 -5.19 10.80
N ARG A 127 5.95 -5.49 10.63
CA ARG A 127 7.05 -4.90 11.41
C ARG A 127 7.53 -3.63 10.71
N PRO A 128 7.51 -2.46 11.38
CA PRO A 128 8.05 -1.23 10.81
C PRO A 128 9.52 -1.40 10.42
N GLY A 129 9.86 -0.95 9.22
CA GLY A 129 11.24 -0.90 8.74
C GLY A 129 11.96 0.33 9.30
N SER A 130 13.29 0.29 9.35
CA SER A 130 14.12 1.39 9.90
C SER A 130 14.65 2.37 8.84
N TRP A 131 14.37 2.10 7.55
CA TRP A 131 14.85 2.92 6.45
C TRP A 131 14.23 4.32 6.48
N GLN A 132 15.06 5.35 6.31
CA GLN A 132 14.63 6.74 6.22
C GLN A 132 15.23 7.41 4.98
N GLY A 133 14.51 8.39 4.42
CA GLY A 133 15.00 9.17 3.29
C GLY A 133 13.89 9.97 2.60
N GLU A 134 14.29 10.98 1.82
CA GLU A 134 13.36 11.92 1.17
C GLU A 134 12.59 11.31 -0.01
N LYS A 135 13.15 10.27 -0.66
CA LYS A 135 12.56 9.61 -1.85
C LYS A 135 12.16 8.16 -1.54
N VAL A 136 11.55 7.97 -0.38
CA VAL A 136 11.10 6.65 0.09
C VAL A 136 9.65 6.43 -0.30
N ILE A 137 9.40 5.35 -1.05
CA ILE A 137 8.05 4.84 -1.32
C ILE A 137 7.89 3.59 -0.47
N GLU A 138 7.16 3.66 0.63
CA GLU A 138 7.00 2.55 1.57
C GLU A 138 6.09 1.46 0.98
N ASP A 139 6.55 0.21 0.95
CA ASP A 139 5.67 -0.94 0.74
C ASP A 139 5.06 -1.34 2.08
N SER A 140 3.88 -0.77 2.34
CA SER A 140 3.09 -0.93 3.55
C SER A 140 1.98 -1.98 3.39
N ALA A 141 2.07 -2.86 2.39
CA ALA A 141 1.05 -3.86 2.11
C ALA A 141 0.78 -4.83 3.27
N HIS A 142 1.71 -4.96 4.22
CA HIS A 142 1.58 -5.78 5.44
C HIS A 142 1.46 -4.96 6.73
N ALA A 143 1.47 -3.63 6.66
CA ALA A 143 1.62 -2.75 7.83
C ALA A 143 0.56 -1.64 7.87
N HIS A 144 -0.70 -2.02 7.70
CA HIS A 144 -1.85 -1.15 7.97
C HIS A 144 -1.77 -0.60 9.39
N GLY A 145 -1.85 0.72 9.55
CA GLY A 145 -1.78 1.40 10.85
C GLY A 145 -0.48 2.15 11.11
N LEU A 146 0.52 2.03 10.24
CA LEU A 146 1.69 2.90 10.31
C LEU A 146 1.38 4.28 9.71
N PRO A 147 1.80 5.37 10.37
CA PRO A 147 1.72 6.69 9.77
C PRO A 147 2.70 6.79 8.61
N LEU A 148 2.37 7.62 7.61
CA LEU A 148 3.26 7.95 6.51
C LEU A 148 4.59 8.50 7.06
N SER A 149 5.72 7.90 6.63
CA SER A 149 7.05 8.31 7.06
C SER A 149 7.94 8.81 5.91
N GLY A 150 7.70 8.29 4.69
CA GLY A 150 8.41 8.66 3.48
C GLY A 150 7.66 9.65 2.60
N LEU A 151 7.99 9.62 1.30
CA LEU A 151 7.32 10.41 0.27
C LEU A 151 5.91 9.88 0.00
N ALA A 152 5.74 8.57 -0.01
CA ALA A 152 4.46 7.90 -0.17
C ALA A 152 4.47 6.54 0.52
N ALA A 153 3.30 6.04 0.90
CA ALA A 153 3.13 4.67 1.36
C ALA A 153 2.05 3.96 0.53
N CYS A 154 2.36 2.74 0.10
CA CYS A 154 1.53 1.93 -0.77
C CYS A 154 0.91 0.78 0.02
N PHE A 155 -0.41 0.64 -0.08
CA PHE A 155 -1.18 -0.35 0.66
C PHE A 155 -1.88 -1.32 -0.27
N SER A 156 -2.01 -2.56 0.20
CA SER A 156 -2.90 -3.56 -0.39
C SER A 156 -4.06 -3.78 0.57
N PHE A 157 -5.29 -3.89 0.06
CA PHE A 157 -6.43 -4.37 0.84
C PHE A 157 -6.90 -5.73 0.30
N TYR A 158 -5.96 -6.57 -0.14
CA TYR A 158 -6.24 -7.96 -0.46
C TYR A 158 -6.90 -8.65 0.75
N PRO A 159 -7.81 -9.64 0.57
CA PRO A 159 -8.70 -10.08 1.65
C PRO A 159 -7.99 -10.60 2.91
N THR A 160 -6.75 -11.08 2.81
CA THR A 160 -5.97 -11.61 3.94
C THR A 160 -5.05 -10.60 4.61
N LYS A 161 -5.10 -9.32 4.22
CA LYS A 161 -4.34 -8.26 4.90
C LYS A 161 -4.98 -7.89 6.24
N ASN A 162 -4.26 -7.14 7.09
CA ASN A 162 -4.77 -6.65 8.37
C ASN A 162 -6.06 -5.85 8.20
N LEU A 163 -6.11 -4.98 7.19
CA LEU A 163 -7.34 -4.40 6.65
C LEU A 163 -7.52 -4.91 5.21
N GLY A 164 -8.46 -5.84 5.02
CA GLY A 164 -8.76 -6.44 3.73
C GLY A 164 -10.18 -6.12 3.27
N GLY A 165 -10.34 -5.89 1.96
CA GLY A 165 -11.64 -5.84 1.29
C GLY A 165 -12.10 -7.21 0.81
N PHE A 166 -13.24 -7.25 0.12
CA PHE A 166 -13.79 -8.47 -0.48
C PHE A 166 -13.37 -8.64 -1.95
N GLY A 167 -12.12 -8.35 -2.25
CA GLY A 167 -11.58 -8.36 -3.61
C GLY A 167 -10.16 -7.82 -3.67
N GLN A 168 -9.74 -7.45 -4.88
CA GLN A 168 -8.48 -6.71 -5.08
C GLN A 168 -8.73 -5.23 -4.86
N SER A 169 -7.84 -4.59 -4.11
CA SER A 169 -7.78 -3.14 -3.97
C SER A 169 -6.45 -2.72 -3.35
N GLY A 170 -6.10 -1.45 -3.52
CA GLY A 170 -4.96 -0.81 -2.90
C GLY A 170 -5.15 0.69 -2.77
N ALA A 171 -4.16 1.35 -2.18
CA ALA A 171 -4.12 2.80 -2.10
C ALA A 171 -2.67 3.31 -2.06
N VAL A 172 -2.47 4.53 -2.52
CA VAL A 172 -1.27 5.31 -2.26
C VAL A 172 -1.65 6.46 -1.34
N VAL A 173 -0.92 6.67 -0.25
CA VAL A 173 -1.01 7.89 0.57
C VAL A 173 0.24 8.72 0.43
N THR A 174 0.10 10.04 0.44
CA THR A 174 1.22 10.98 0.34
C THR A 174 0.86 12.35 0.92
N ASN A 175 1.89 13.15 1.24
CA ASN A 175 1.76 14.56 1.57
C ASN A 175 2.08 15.48 0.37
N ASP A 176 2.52 14.93 -0.75
CA ASP A 176 2.87 15.66 -1.97
C ASP A 176 1.66 15.73 -2.91
N GLU A 177 1.15 16.95 -3.10
CA GLU A 177 -0.03 17.23 -3.93
C GLU A 177 0.21 16.86 -5.41
N MET A 178 1.42 17.13 -5.92
CA MET A 178 1.76 16.84 -7.32
C MET A 178 1.91 15.33 -7.55
N LEU A 179 2.41 14.59 -6.56
CA LEU A 179 2.44 13.13 -6.60
C LEU A 179 1.03 12.55 -6.60
N ALA A 180 0.16 13.00 -5.69
CA ALA A 180 -1.24 12.57 -5.66
C ALA A 180 -1.97 12.88 -6.99
N TYR A 181 -1.72 14.07 -7.56
CA TYR A 181 -2.29 14.46 -8.85
C TYR A 181 -1.82 13.57 -10.01
N LYS A 182 -0.54 13.17 -10.05
CA LYS A 182 -0.01 12.29 -11.12
C LYS A 182 -0.54 10.85 -11.05
N ILE A 183 -0.95 10.39 -9.87
CA ILE A 183 -1.46 9.03 -9.66
C ILE A 183 -2.94 8.93 -10.05
N ARG A 184 -3.70 10.02 -9.92
CA ARG A 184 -5.11 10.13 -10.36
C ARG A 184 -5.22 10.21 -11.88
#